data_AF-A0A7C4KVD0-F1
#
_entry.id   AF-A0A7C4KVD0-F1
#
_cell.length_a   1.000
_cell.length_b   1.000
_cell.length_c   1.000
_cell.angle_alpha   90.00
_cell.angle_beta   90.00
_cell.angle_gamma   90.00
#
_symmetry.space_group_name_H-M   'P 1'
#
loop_
_entity.id
_entity.type
_entity.pdbx_description
1 polymer ?
#
loop_
_entity_poly.entity_id
_entity_poly.type
_entity_poly.pdbx_seq_one_letter_code
_entity_poly.pdbx_strand_id
1 'polypeptide(L)'
;MRFKVFTVVYVLILIVLPIFNAYSIDPAPLLKLLKDSLDSISSGNYELSKELVSTALSVDVGGLNYIHRSTYLRLNQLVDLLITYKSLGDVVNTTYLRSLIYDLYRTYYDLNMSISSYVDTLTKYFRDPVLRGEYLSDFYTSLSTTYNVVNDVLNDLVMRYLGITHYILNISLRAPEFIYGGSDYLLTIYVTAPTDVKFVDAFIYVSYGGLYIFLNTSVPTNENYSIILKVPPAEEFLVRGLKLTPEVVFEVLVRVYGTYNNYTYVGQGMFRGLLKFLKPELIITPKVVNGLLTSLTINASLNTPLNTSIFIDDVLVSSLEVFRGFYEVPLNTDLSSGKLVKVVTEGRGPYLSSSWTYKLLTPTKPEVNVYVGNLILIPPFNTSLTLNVGTTPYILKLSVCGYEFEELVNSSLKSL
;
A
#
# COMPACT_ATOMS: atom_id res chain seq x y z
N MET A 1 19.59 -28.35 28.56
CA MET A 1 20.63 -27.69 27.74
C MET A 1 20.00 -26.45 27.11
N ARG A 2 20.24 -25.26 27.66
CA ARG A 2 19.61 -24.00 27.22
C ARG A 2 20.69 -23.10 26.63
N PHE A 3 20.62 -22.82 25.34
CA PHE A 3 21.45 -21.82 24.68
C PHE A 3 20.82 -20.44 24.87
N LYS A 4 21.60 -19.50 25.41
CA LYS A 4 21.34 -18.06 25.32
C LYS A 4 22.14 -17.53 24.13
N VAL A 5 21.44 -16.96 23.15
CA VAL A 5 22.06 -16.17 22.08
C VAL A 5 22.12 -14.73 22.58
N PHE A 6 23.32 -14.17 22.67
CA PHE A 6 23.55 -12.74 22.86
C PHE A 6 23.61 -12.08 21.49
N THR A 7 22.69 -11.16 21.22
CA THR A 7 22.74 -10.30 20.03
C THR A 7 23.68 -9.13 20.32
N VAL A 8 24.78 -9.06 19.56
CA VAL A 8 25.76 -7.96 19.59
C VAL A 8 25.17 -6.76 18.86
N VAL A 9 24.94 -5.65 19.59
CA VAL A 9 24.60 -4.35 19.00
C VAL A 9 25.90 -3.62 18.66
N TYR A 10 26.12 -3.39 17.37
CA TYR A 10 27.24 -2.58 16.87
C TYR A 10 27.01 -1.10 17.24
N VAL A 11 27.80 -0.59 18.18
CA VAL A 11 27.96 0.85 18.43
C VAL A 11 29.18 1.28 17.63
N LEU A 12 28.97 1.87 16.45
CA LEU A 12 30.06 2.50 15.69
C LEU A 12 30.10 3.99 16.06
N ILE A 13 30.95 4.33 17.03
CA ILE A 13 31.37 5.70 17.31
C ILE A 13 32.44 6.05 16.28
N LEU A 14 32.09 6.91 15.31
CA LEU A 14 33.07 7.58 14.44
C LEU A 14 33.19 9.03 14.89
N ILE A 15 34.18 9.27 15.75
CA ILE A 15 34.71 10.60 16.04
C ILE A 15 35.54 11.03 14.82
N VAL A 16 35.06 12.03 14.08
CA VAL A 16 35.89 12.85 13.18
C VAL A 16 35.49 14.32 13.37
N LEU A 17 36.41 15.10 13.93
CA LEU A 17 36.43 16.56 13.97
C LEU A 17 37.68 17.02 13.16
N PRO A 18 37.74 18.24 12.62
CA PRO A 18 36.92 18.79 11.53
C PRO A 18 37.80 19.21 10.33
N ILE A 19 37.29 19.13 9.11
CA ILE A 19 37.80 19.95 8.00
C ILE A 19 36.64 20.81 7.51
N PHE A 20 36.76 22.11 7.76
CA PHE A 20 35.81 23.15 7.41
C PHE A 20 35.56 23.20 5.89
N ASN A 21 34.33 22.90 5.50
CA ASN A 21 33.66 23.38 4.30
C ASN A 21 32.20 23.61 4.69
N ALA A 22 31.64 24.77 4.31
CA ALA A 22 30.29 25.26 4.64
C ALA A 22 29.32 24.16 5.14
N TYR A 23 29.01 24.18 6.45
CA TYR A 23 28.19 23.17 7.15
C TYR A 23 27.00 22.71 6.30
N SER A 24 27.13 21.55 5.63
CA SER A 24 25.96 20.87 5.10
C SER A 24 25.26 20.22 6.28
N ILE A 25 24.24 20.88 6.80
CA ILE A 25 23.35 20.31 7.82
C ILE A 25 22.82 18.99 7.28
N ASP A 26 23.05 17.89 8.00
CA ASP A 26 22.41 16.61 7.71
C ASP A 26 21.07 16.55 8.47
N PRO A 27 19.93 16.59 7.78
CA PRO A 27 18.62 16.65 8.44
C PRO A 27 18.15 15.29 8.97
N ALA A 28 18.71 14.17 8.52
CA ALA A 28 18.29 12.83 8.93
C ALA A 28 18.48 12.55 10.44
N PRO A 29 19.67 12.75 11.04
CA PRO A 29 19.85 12.53 12.48
C PRO A 29 19.03 13.48 13.35
N LEU A 30 18.81 14.72 12.89
CA LEU A 30 18.01 15.71 13.61
C LEU A 30 16.53 15.35 13.64
N LEU A 31 15.99 14.91 12.51
CA LEU A 31 14.60 14.46 12.40
C LEU A 31 14.39 13.16 13.20
N LYS A 32 15.36 12.24 13.17
CA LYS A 32 15.34 11.02 13.97
C LYS A 32 15.34 11.32 15.47
N LEU A 33 16.18 12.24 15.95
CA LEU A 33 16.22 12.62 17.36
C LEU A 33 14.89 13.21 17.84
N LEU A 34 14.24 14.04 17.01
CA LEU A 34 12.91 14.58 17.31
C LEU A 34 11.86 13.46 17.37
N LYS A 35 11.86 12.56 16.38
CA LYS A 35 10.98 11.38 16.34
C LYS A 35 11.15 10.52 17.59
N ASP A 36 12.37 10.16 17.95
CA ASP A 36 12.64 9.28 19.09
C ASP A 36 12.23 9.95 20.43
N SER A 37 12.32 11.28 20.51
CA SER A 37 11.81 12.05 21.64
C SER A 37 10.27 11.96 21.74
N LEU A 38 9.56 12.05 20.61
CA LEU A 38 8.10 11.93 20.50
C LEU A 38 7.62 10.49 20.80
N ASP A 39 8.33 9.47 20.32
CA ASP A 39 8.02 8.07 20.63
C ASP A 39 8.20 7.77 22.13
N SER A 40 9.22 8.35 22.76
CA SER A 40 9.44 8.24 24.20
C SER A 40 8.30 8.87 25.00
N ILE A 41 7.77 10.01 24.54
CA ILE A 41 6.57 10.63 25.13
C ILE A 41 5.34 9.71 24.97
N SER A 42 5.14 9.21 23.75
CA SER A 42 4.00 8.37 23.39
C SER A 42 3.96 7.05 24.17
N SER A 43 5.13 6.47 24.44
CA SER A 43 5.29 5.27 25.27
C SER A 43 5.28 5.55 26.78
N GLY A 44 5.19 6.82 27.20
CA GLY A 44 5.15 7.22 28.60
C GLY A 44 6.50 7.15 29.33
N ASN A 45 7.61 7.01 28.60
CA ASN A 45 8.98 7.02 29.12
C ASN A 45 9.55 8.45 29.12
N TYR A 46 9.08 9.25 30.08
CA TYR A 46 9.40 10.67 30.16
C TYR A 46 10.86 10.97 30.52
N GLU A 47 11.52 10.09 31.27
CA GLU A 47 12.94 10.24 31.60
C GLU A 47 13.82 10.11 30.35
N LEU A 48 13.56 9.11 29.52
CA LEU A 48 14.26 8.96 28.22
C LEU A 48 13.97 10.16 27.31
N SER A 49 12.73 10.65 27.28
CA SER A 49 12.39 11.84 26.50
C SER A 49 13.20 13.07 26.96
N LYS A 50 13.35 13.29 28.27
CA LYS A 50 14.19 14.36 28.81
C LYS A 50 15.67 14.21 28.45
N GLU A 51 16.20 12.99 28.47
CA GLU A 51 17.58 12.71 28.06
C GLU A 51 17.79 13.06 26.57
N LEU A 52 16.88 12.64 25.70
CA LEU A 52 16.93 12.94 24.26
C LEU A 52 16.77 14.43 23.98
N VAL A 53 15.89 15.12 24.69
CA VAL A 53 15.71 16.58 24.60
C VAL A 53 16.96 17.32 25.07
N SER A 54 17.57 16.90 26.17
CA SER A 54 18.83 17.46 26.68
C SER A 54 19.97 17.27 25.66
N THR A 55 20.05 16.06 25.09
CA THR A 55 20.99 15.74 24.01
C THR A 55 20.79 16.68 22.83
N ALA A 56 19.54 16.87 22.38
CA ALA A 56 19.24 17.77 21.28
C ALA A 56 19.66 19.21 21.58
N LEU A 57 19.34 19.74 22.76
CA LEU A 57 19.70 21.11 23.16
C LEU A 57 21.21 21.38 23.20
N SER A 58 22.04 20.32 23.26
CA SER A 58 23.49 20.39 23.19
C SER A 58 24.06 20.37 21.77
N VAL A 59 23.26 20.05 20.75
CA VAL A 59 23.69 19.99 19.34
C VAL A 59 23.74 21.40 18.76
N ASP A 60 24.90 21.79 18.22
CA ASP A 60 25.03 23.01 17.40
C ASP A 60 24.63 22.70 15.95
N VAL A 61 23.52 23.29 15.52
CA VAL A 61 22.97 23.15 14.15
C VAL A 61 23.17 24.43 13.33
N GLY A 62 24.08 25.30 13.74
CA GLY A 62 24.45 26.52 13.04
C GLY A 62 23.26 27.47 12.83
N GLY A 63 22.96 27.79 11.57
CA GLY A 63 21.88 28.73 11.21
C GLY A 63 20.47 28.31 11.67
N LEU A 64 20.28 27.06 12.09
CA LEU A 64 19.01 26.55 12.60
C LEU A 64 18.89 26.59 14.14
N ASN A 65 19.91 27.11 14.85
CA ASN A 65 19.98 27.02 16.31
C ASN A 65 18.76 27.61 17.02
N TYR A 66 18.22 28.73 16.51
CA TYR A 66 17.05 29.36 17.09
C TYR A 66 15.83 28.43 17.06
N ILE A 67 15.48 27.91 15.88
CA ILE A 67 14.29 27.09 15.69
C ILE A 67 14.44 25.71 16.32
N HIS A 68 15.65 25.14 16.27
CA HIS A 68 16.00 23.89 16.93
C HIS A 68 15.80 24.01 18.45
N ARG A 69 16.47 24.97 19.09
CA ARG A 69 16.37 25.17 20.55
C ARG A 69 14.96 25.50 20.99
N SER A 70 14.24 26.38 20.26
CA SER A 70 12.83 26.70 20.54
C SER A 70 11.96 25.44 20.55
N THR A 71 12.14 24.54 19.59
CA THR A 71 11.35 23.31 19.48
C THR A 71 11.60 22.38 20.66
N TYR A 72 12.87 22.12 21.00
CA TYR A 72 13.22 21.22 22.10
C TYR A 72 12.91 21.81 23.49
N LEU A 73 12.97 23.13 23.67
CA LEU A 73 12.52 23.77 24.92
C LEU A 73 11.01 23.58 25.14
N ARG A 74 10.20 23.74 24.09
CA ARG A 74 8.75 23.48 24.16
C ARG A 74 8.43 22.01 24.35
N LEU A 75 9.22 21.14 23.74
CA LEU A 75 9.09 19.69 23.95
C LEU A 75 9.41 19.34 25.41
N ASN A 76 10.43 19.95 26.00
CA ASN A 76 10.74 19.78 27.43
C ASN A 76 9.58 20.24 28.33
N GLN A 77 9.01 21.42 28.05
CA GLN A 77 7.84 21.94 28.77
C GLN A 77 6.65 20.97 28.71
N LEU A 78 6.40 20.38 27.53
CA LEU A 78 5.35 19.37 27.38
C LEU A 78 5.62 18.16 28.28
N VAL A 79 6.85 17.65 28.29
CA VAL A 79 7.24 16.50 29.12
C VAL A 79 7.04 16.81 30.62
N ASP A 80 7.44 18.00 31.07
CA ASP A 80 7.25 18.43 32.46
C ASP A 80 5.76 18.49 32.86
N LEU A 81 4.90 18.98 31.96
CA LEU A 81 3.44 19.03 32.17
C LEU A 81 2.81 17.63 32.20
N LEU A 82 3.28 16.70 31.36
CA LEU A 82 2.81 15.31 31.36
C LEU A 82 3.26 14.53 32.61
N ILE A 83 4.47 14.79 33.12
CA ILE A 83 4.92 14.27 34.42
C ILE A 83 4.04 14.81 35.54
N THR A 84 3.78 16.13 35.52
CA THR A 84 2.90 16.79 36.49
C THR A 84 1.51 16.15 36.48
N TYR A 85 0.94 15.93 35.30
CA TYR A 85 -0.32 15.21 35.14
C TYR A 85 -0.29 13.80 35.76
N LYS A 86 0.75 12.99 35.48
CA LYS A 86 0.86 11.64 36.06
C LYS A 86 0.95 11.64 37.59
N SER A 87 1.43 12.73 38.20
CA SER A 87 1.52 12.86 39.65
C SER A 87 0.22 13.34 40.32
N LEU A 88 -0.82 13.67 39.54
CA LEU A 88 -2.11 14.10 40.08
C LEU A 88 -2.81 12.94 40.79
N GLY A 89 -3.25 13.17 42.02
CA GLY A 89 -4.21 12.30 42.71
C GLY A 89 -5.65 12.53 42.24
N ASP A 90 -6.60 11.86 42.90
CA ASP A 90 -8.03 11.94 42.56
C ASP A 90 -8.70 13.24 43.02
N VAL A 91 -8.17 13.87 44.09
CA VAL A 91 -8.73 15.11 44.66
C VAL A 91 -7.75 16.25 44.40
N VAL A 92 -8.08 17.10 43.43
CA VAL A 92 -7.24 18.21 42.99
C VAL A 92 -8.04 19.51 42.99
N ASN A 93 -7.45 20.59 43.48
CA ASN A 93 -8.07 21.91 43.50
C ASN A 93 -8.38 22.37 42.06
N THR A 94 -9.62 22.85 41.82
CA THR A 94 -10.09 23.34 40.52
C THR A 94 -9.24 24.49 39.95
N THR A 95 -8.66 25.34 40.81
CA THR A 95 -7.75 26.42 40.38
C THR A 95 -6.45 25.87 39.80
N TYR A 96 -5.94 24.78 40.39
CA TYR A 96 -4.73 24.11 39.92
C TYR A 96 -4.99 23.37 38.61
N LEU A 97 -6.12 22.66 38.49
CA LEU A 97 -6.55 22.02 37.25
C LEU A 97 -6.70 23.05 36.11
N ARG A 98 -7.31 24.20 36.38
CA ARG A 98 -7.45 25.28 35.38
C ARG A 98 -6.11 25.76 34.85
N SER A 99 -5.13 25.98 35.73
CA SER A 99 -3.78 26.39 35.31
C SER A 99 -3.14 25.32 34.43
N LEU A 100 -3.18 24.06 34.89
CA LEU A 100 -2.56 22.95 34.16
C LEU A 100 -3.17 22.73 32.77
N ILE A 101 -4.51 22.83 32.65
CA ILE A 101 -5.21 22.76 31.35
C ILE A 101 -4.71 23.89 30.44
N TYR A 102 -4.66 25.12 30.94
CA TYR A 102 -4.23 26.28 30.17
C TYR A 102 -2.77 26.12 29.69
N ASP A 103 -1.88 25.74 30.60
CA ASP A 103 -0.45 25.57 30.31
C ASP A 103 -0.21 24.43 29.30
N LEU A 104 -0.93 23.32 29.44
CA LEU A 104 -0.86 22.19 28.51
C LEU A 104 -1.40 22.54 27.13
N TYR A 105 -2.56 23.20 27.05
CA TYR A 105 -3.15 23.62 25.78
C TYR A 105 -2.26 24.65 25.06
N ARG A 106 -1.72 25.61 25.80
CA ARG A 106 -0.80 26.62 25.26
C ARG A 106 0.48 25.99 24.74
N THR A 107 1.08 25.09 25.52
CA THR A 107 2.31 24.38 25.14
C THR A 107 2.09 23.50 23.92
N TYR A 108 0.96 22.78 23.87
CA TYR A 108 0.57 21.95 22.72
C TYR A 108 0.46 22.79 21.42
N TYR A 109 -0.26 23.92 21.48
CA TYR A 109 -0.43 24.81 20.33
C TYR A 109 0.92 25.39 19.84
N ASP A 110 1.72 25.90 20.77
CA ASP A 110 3.02 26.49 20.43
C ASP A 110 4.01 25.42 19.89
N LEU A 111 3.98 24.21 20.43
CA LEU A 111 4.81 23.10 19.98
C LEU A 111 4.44 22.68 18.56
N ASN A 112 3.15 22.63 18.21
CA ASN A 112 2.70 22.31 16.85
C ASN A 112 3.24 23.29 15.81
N MET A 113 3.19 24.60 16.10
CA MET A 113 3.79 25.61 15.24
C MET A 113 5.31 25.45 15.14
N SER A 114 5.99 25.22 16.27
CA SER A 114 7.45 25.08 16.31
C SER A 114 7.94 23.85 15.55
N ILE A 115 7.30 22.68 15.75
CA ILE A 115 7.61 21.44 15.06
C ILE A 115 7.39 21.60 13.56
N SER A 116 6.25 22.15 13.13
CA SER A 116 5.95 22.35 11.72
C SER A 116 7.03 23.21 11.05
N SER A 117 7.36 24.35 11.65
CA SER A 117 8.39 25.25 11.12
C SER A 117 9.79 24.60 11.10
N TYR A 118 10.12 23.80 12.12
CA TYR A 118 11.40 23.10 12.21
C TYR A 118 11.53 22.02 11.13
N VAL A 119 10.50 21.20 10.96
CA VAL A 119 10.46 20.13 9.94
C VAL A 119 10.45 20.72 8.53
N ASP A 120 9.66 21.77 8.27
CA ASP A 120 9.65 22.51 6.99
C ASP A 120 11.03 23.09 6.64
N THR A 121 11.82 23.42 7.67
CA THR A 121 13.17 23.92 7.47
C THR A 121 14.15 22.77 7.21
N LEU A 122 14.08 21.67 7.98
CA LEU A 122 14.92 20.48 7.79
C LEU A 122 14.70 19.82 6.42
N THR A 123 13.46 19.77 5.93
CA THR A 123 13.10 19.16 4.64
C THR A 123 13.80 19.79 3.45
N LYS A 124 14.16 21.07 3.54
CA LYS A 124 14.92 21.80 2.50
C LYS A 124 16.38 21.34 2.39
N TYR A 125 16.92 20.70 3.43
CA TYR A 125 18.30 20.20 3.45
C TYR A 125 18.41 18.74 2.97
N PHE A 126 17.30 18.03 2.78
CA PHE A 126 17.34 16.67 2.22
C PHE A 126 17.67 16.71 0.73
N ARG A 127 18.79 16.08 0.35
CA ARG A 127 19.22 15.97 -1.05
C ARG A 127 18.50 14.85 -1.80
N ASP A 128 18.13 13.78 -1.10
CA ASP A 128 17.44 12.61 -1.66
C ASP A 128 15.93 12.69 -1.36
N PRO A 129 15.08 12.82 -2.39
CA PRO A 129 13.62 12.87 -2.23
C PRO A 129 13.00 11.59 -1.65
N VAL A 130 13.60 10.42 -1.90
CA VAL A 130 13.10 9.12 -1.43
C VAL A 130 13.38 8.97 0.05
N LEU A 131 14.62 9.21 0.48
CA LEU A 131 14.98 9.20 1.89
C LEU A 131 14.17 10.25 2.67
N ARG A 132 14.00 11.45 2.11
CA ARG A 132 13.14 12.48 2.71
C ARG A 132 11.72 11.96 2.97
N GLY A 133 11.14 11.24 2.03
CA GLY A 133 9.79 10.67 2.16
C GLY A 133 9.69 9.64 3.29
N GLU A 134 10.66 8.73 3.40
CA GLU A 134 10.70 7.72 4.47
C GLU A 134 10.80 8.35 5.86
N TYR A 135 11.77 9.25 6.07
CA TYR A 135 11.93 9.90 7.37
C TYR A 135 10.73 10.76 7.78
N LEU A 136 10.06 11.42 6.82
CA LEU A 136 8.86 12.21 7.10
C LEU A 136 7.66 11.33 7.44
N SER A 137 7.44 10.23 6.74
CA SER A 137 6.33 9.30 7.02
C SER A 137 6.41 8.74 8.44
N ASP A 138 7.60 8.28 8.83
CA ASP A 138 7.84 7.75 10.17
C ASP A 138 7.67 8.85 11.24
N PHE A 139 8.20 10.04 10.97
CA PHE A 139 8.07 11.19 11.86
C PHE A 139 6.61 11.61 12.08
N TYR A 140 5.80 11.73 11.03
CA TYR A 140 4.40 12.15 11.16
C TYR A 140 3.54 11.11 11.90
N THR A 141 3.90 9.83 11.81
CA THR A 141 3.28 8.76 12.61
C THR A 141 3.53 9.01 14.10
N SER A 142 4.79 9.19 14.51
CA SER A 142 5.17 9.51 15.90
C SER A 142 4.54 10.81 16.41
N LEU A 143 4.47 11.84 15.56
CA LEU A 143 3.84 13.11 15.89
C LEU A 143 2.33 12.95 16.16
N SER A 144 1.63 12.23 15.29
CA SER A 144 0.20 11.95 15.42
C SER A 144 -0.09 11.16 16.71
N THR A 145 0.69 10.12 17.00
CA THR A 145 0.55 9.35 18.25
C THR A 145 0.76 10.23 19.48
N THR A 146 1.80 11.08 19.47
CA THR A 146 2.06 12.01 20.59
C THR A 146 0.91 12.98 20.80
N TYR A 147 0.35 13.54 19.73
CA TYR A 147 -0.79 14.46 19.83
C TYR A 147 -2.06 13.79 20.33
N ASN A 148 -2.29 12.52 19.99
CA ASN A 148 -3.39 11.77 20.58
C ASN A 148 -3.22 11.63 22.10
N VAL A 149 -2.02 11.29 22.58
CA VAL A 149 -1.74 11.21 24.03
C VAL A 149 -2.00 12.55 24.72
N VAL A 150 -1.55 13.67 24.14
CA VAL A 150 -1.78 15.00 24.74
C VAL A 150 -3.26 15.38 24.75
N ASN A 151 -3.99 15.08 23.68
CA ASN A 151 -5.43 15.34 23.62
C ASN A 151 -6.21 14.50 24.64
N ASP A 152 -5.83 13.23 24.82
CA ASP A 152 -6.44 12.36 25.82
C ASP A 152 -6.21 12.92 27.25
N VAL A 153 -5.01 13.43 27.55
CA VAL A 153 -4.69 14.10 28.81
C VAL A 153 -5.49 15.40 29.01
N LEU A 154 -5.58 16.24 27.97
CA LEU A 154 -6.36 17.49 28.02
C LEU A 154 -7.84 17.21 28.29
N ASN A 155 -8.39 16.19 27.61
CA ASN A 155 -9.77 15.77 27.82
C ASN A 155 -10.01 15.32 29.26
N ASP A 156 -9.14 14.46 29.80
CA ASP A 156 -9.27 14.02 31.20
C ASP A 156 -9.21 15.20 32.18
N LEU A 157 -8.26 16.11 32.00
CA LEU A 157 -8.10 17.30 32.85
C LEU A 157 -9.32 18.24 32.81
N VAL A 158 -9.84 18.55 31.60
CA VAL A 158 -11.03 19.40 31.44
C VAL A 158 -12.24 18.79 32.13
N MET A 159 -12.41 17.48 32.03
CA MET A 159 -13.53 16.79 32.64
C MET A 159 -13.41 16.74 34.17
N ARG A 160 -12.21 16.50 34.72
CA ARG A 160 -11.94 16.65 36.16
C ARG A 160 -12.24 18.07 36.64
N TYR A 161 -11.85 19.08 35.87
CA TYR A 161 -12.11 20.49 36.19
C TYR A 161 -13.61 20.81 36.25
N LEU A 162 -14.41 20.21 35.37
CA LEU A 162 -15.86 20.38 35.34
C LEU A 162 -16.59 19.55 36.43
N GLY A 163 -15.87 18.76 37.24
CA GLY A 163 -16.47 17.91 38.27
C GLY A 163 -17.33 16.77 37.69
N ILE A 164 -17.06 16.40 36.44
CA ILE A 164 -17.79 15.37 35.72
C ILE A 164 -17.15 14.02 36.03
N THR A 165 -17.92 13.12 36.64
CA THR A 165 -17.47 11.76 36.92
C THR A 165 -17.46 10.94 35.63
N HIS A 166 -16.34 10.27 35.34
CA HIS A 166 -16.17 9.48 34.13
C HIS A 166 -16.62 8.04 34.29
N TYR A 167 -17.27 7.55 33.24
CA TYR A 167 -17.38 6.12 32.97
C TYR A 167 -16.67 5.80 31.66
N ILE A 168 -15.61 4.99 31.76
CA ILE A 168 -14.92 4.47 30.58
C ILE A 168 -15.79 3.37 29.98
N LEU A 169 -16.25 3.59 28.75
CA LEU A 169 -16.99 2.62 27.98
C LEU A 169 -16.03 1.69 27.24
N ASN A 170 -16.30 0.39 27.30
CA ASN A 170 -15.57 -0.58 26.51
C ASN A 170 -16.14 -0.63 25.09
N ILE A 171 -15.26 -0.53 24.09
CA ILE A 171 -15.63 -0.60 22.68
C ILE A 171 -14.97 -1.82 22.07
N SER A 172 -15.79 -2.70 21.49
CA SER A 172 -15.32 -3.80 20.65
C SER A 172 -15.56 -3.45 19.19
N LEU A 173 -14.51 -3.58 18.37
CA LEU A 173 -14.59 -3.40 16.93
C LEU A 173 -14.37 -4.74 16.23
N ARG A 174 -15.15 -5.00 15.19
CA ARG A 174 -14.96 -6.14 14.30
C ARG A 174 -14.99 -5.65 12.85
N ALA A 175 -13.93 -5.97 12.11
CA ALA A 175 -13.84 -5.79 10.68
C ALA A 175 -13.05 -6.97 10.08
N PRO A 176 -13.09 -7.20 8.77
CA PRO A 176 -12.24 -8.20 8.13
C PRO A 176 -10.76 -7.92 8.38
N GLU A 177 -9.99 -8.98 8.66
CA GLU A 177 -8.53 -8.87 8.81
C GLU A 177 -7.85 -8.43 7.50
N PHE A 178 -8.47 -8.72 6.36
CA PHE A 178 -7.99 -8.36 5.04
C PHE A 178 -9.10 -7.66 4.24
N ILE A 179 -8.76 -6.52 3.63
CA ILE A 179 -9.64 -5.76 2.74
C ILE A 179 -8.92 -5.45 1.42
N TYR A 180 -9.69 -5.21 0.36
CA TYR A 180 -9.13 -4.91 -0.95
C TYR A 180 -9.38 -3.46 -1.37
N GLY A 181 -8.40 -2.83 -2.01
CA GLY A 181 -8.54 -1.49 -2.57
C GLY A 181 -9.73 -1.40 -3.53
N GLY A 182 -10.60 -0.39 -3.34
CA GLY A 182 -11.80 -0.19 -4.16
C GLY A 182 -13.02 -1.05 -3.81
N SER A 183 -12.89 -1.98 -2.85
CA SER A 183 -13.99 -2.83 -2.37
C SER A 183 -14.72 -2.21 -1.17
N ASP A 184 -15.91 -2.71 -0.88
CA ASP A 184 -16.65 -2.39 0.35
C ASP A 184 -16.35 -3.41 1.45
N TYR A 185 -16.33 -2.98 2.70
CA TYR A 185 -16.25 -3.87 3.87
C TYR A 185 -17.18 -3.41 5.00
N LEU A 186 -17.53 -4.37 5.88
CA LEU A 186 -18.40 -4.13 7.03
C LEU A 186 -17.56 -3.87 8.28
N LEU A 187 -17.80 -2.74 8.95
CA LEU A 187 -17.32 -2.45 10.29
C LEU A 187 -18.47 -2.62 11.28
N THR A 188 -18.30 -3.47 12.29
CA THR A 188 -19.24 -3.62 13.42
C THR A 188 -18.63 -3.03 14.68
N ILE A 189 -19.41 -2.18 15.35
CA ILE A 189 -19.08 -1.47 16.58
C ILE A 189 -20.03 -1.96 17.67
N TYR A 190 -19.48 -2.34 18.82
CA TYR A 190 -20.25 -2.66 20.01
C TYR A 190 -19.72 -1.85 21.19
N VAL A 191 -20.58 -1.06 21.82
CA VAL A 191 -20.23 -0.20 22.96
C VAL A 191 -20.92 -0.72 24.21
N THR A 192 -20.17 -1.16 25.22
CA THR A 192 -20.74 -1.59 26.50
C THR A 192 -20.93 -0.38 27.40
N ALA A 193 -22.17 -0.12 27.83
CA ALA A 193 -22.51 0.99 28.71
C ALA A 193 -23.60 0.60 29.74
N PRO A 194 -23.80 1.39 30.82
CA PRO A 194 -24.95 1.23 31.70
C PRO A 194 -26.30 1.25 30.95
N THR A 195 -27.32 0.60 31.50
CA THR A 195 -28.61 0.34 30.81
C THR A 195 -29.43 1.59 30.51
N ASP A 196 -29.17 2.69 31.22
CA ASP A 196 -29.80 3.99 31.08
C ASP A 196 -29.19 4.84 29.96
N VAL A 197 -27.93 4.58 29.57
CA VAL A 197 -27.32 5.18 28.37
C VAL A 197 -27.77 4.36 27.17
N LYS A 198 -28.53 4.95 26.24
CA LYS A 198 -29.05 4.28 25.03
C LYS A 198 -28.24 4.52 23.78
N PHE A 199 -27.66 5.71 23.66
CA PHE A 199 -26.88 6.14 22.50
C PHE A 199 -25.69 6.97 22.96
N VAL A 200 -24.62 6.92 22.18
CA VAL A 200 -23.44 7.77 22.32
C VAL A 200 -23.02 8.30 20.95
N ASP A 201 -22.50 9.52 20.92
CA ASP A 201 -21.90 10.06 19.71
C ASP A 201 -20.57 9.35 19.44
N ALA A 202 -20.36 8.90 18.22
CA ALA A 202 -19.16 8.20 17.79
C ALA A 202 -18.45 8.97 16.68
N PHE A 203 -17.16 9.17 16.89
CA PHE A 203 -16.20 9.71 15.93
C PHE A 203 -15.35 8.55 15.43
N ILE A 204 -15.53 8.21 14.16
CA ILE A 204 -14.88 7.08 13.50
C ILE A 204 -13.80 7.63 12.57
N TYR A 205 -12.57 7.24 12.85
CA TYR A 205 -11.36 7.60 12.12
C TYR A 205 -10.86 6.35 11.43
N VAL A 206 -10.72 6.40 10.11
CA VAL A 206 -10.15 5.29 9.35
C VAL A 206 -8.92 5.78 8.62
N SER A 207 -7.78 5.14 8.87
CA SER A 207 -6.53 5.35 8.17
C SER A 207 -6.27 4.17 7.23
N TYR A 208 -6.13 4.45 5.94
CA TYR A 208 -5.62 3.51 4.95
C TYR A 208 -4.21 4.00 4.57
N GLY A 209 -3.16 3.58 5.28
CA GLY A 209 -1.76 3.91 4.94
C GLY A 209 -1.46 5.37 4.57
N GLY A 210 -2.04 6.33 5.27
CA GLY A 210 -1.85 7.77 5.02
C GLY A 210 -3.03 8.48 4.33
N LEU A 211 -4.07 7.74 3.91
CA LEU A 211 -5.38 8.29 3.57
C LEU A 211 -6.32 8.22 4.78
N TYR A 212 -7.04 9.31 5.06
CA TYR A 212 -7.91 9.40 6.24
C TYR A 212 -9.36 9.66 5.85
N ILE A 213 -10.28 8.89 6.43
CA ILE A 213 -11.73 9.10 6.37
C ILE A 213 -12.25 9.34 7.77
N PHE A 214 -13.15 10.31 7.90
CA PHE A 214 -13.76 10.71 9.16
C PHE A 214 -15.28 10.61 9.03
N LEU A 215 -15.93 9.93 9.98
CA LEU A 215 -17.38 9.86 10.06
C LEU A 215 -17.83 10.15 11.49
N ASN A 216 -18.89 10.93 11.62
CA ASN A 216 -19.55 11.19 12.90
C ASN A 216 -20.97 10.63 12.84
N THR A 217 -21.35 9.81 13.82
CA THR A 217 -22.68 9.20 13.88
C THR A 217 -23.06 8.89 15.32
N SER A 218 -24.34 8.69 15.59
CA SER A 218 -24.83 8.20 16.88
C SER A 218 -24.89 6.67 16.87
N VAL A 219 -24.27 6.03 17.86
CA VAL A 219 -24.17 4.57 17.98
C VAL A 219 -25.02 4.08 19.17
N PRO A 220 -25.90 3.08 18.99
CA PRO A 220 -26.59 2.45 20.10
C PRO A 220 -25.61 1.72 21.03
N THR A 221 -25.83 1.84 22.33
CA THR A 221 -25.05 1.10 23.34
C THR A 221 -25.67 -0.28 23.59
N ASN A 222 -24.84 -1.23 24.00
CA ASN A 222 -25.20 -2.63 24.30
C ASN A 222 -25.80 -3.41 23.11
N GLU A 223 -25.70 -2.86 21.90
CA GLU A 223 -26.18 -3.46 20.64
C GLU A 223 -25.09 -3.36 19.56
N ASN A 224 -25.17 -4.21 18.53
CA ASN A 224 -24.25 -4.16 17.40
C ASN A 224 -24.70 -3.08 16.40
N TYR A 225 -23.83 -2.13 16.12
CA TYR A 225 -24.01 -1.15 15.06
C TYR A 225 -23.06 -1.46 13.91
N SER A 226 -23.57 -1.55 12.68
CA SER A 226 -22.74 -1.91 11.52
C SER A 226 -22.79 -0.83 10.44
N ILE A 227 -21.63 -0.53 9.86
CA ILE A 227 -21.44 0.47 8.81
C ILE A 227 -20.71 -0.19 7.65
N ILE A 228 -21.17 0.07 6.42
CA ILE A 228 -20.45 -0.31 5.21
C ILE A 228 -19.52 0.83 4.85
N LEU A 229 -18.22 0.53 4.74
CA LEU A 229 -17.18 1.49 4.37
C LEU A 229 -16.57 1.07 3.04
N LYS A 230 -16.33 2.05 2.18
CA LYS A 230 -15.68 1.85 0.87
C LYS A 230 -14.20 2.17 0.98
N VAL A 231 -13.36 1.19 0.62
CA VAL A 231 -11.91 1.35 0.62
C VAL A 231 -11.49 2.20 -0.58
N PRO A 232 -10.63 3.22 -0.40
CA PRO A 232 -10.08 3.96 -1.52
C PRO A 232 -9.38 3.03 -2.52
N PRO A 233 -9.54 3.25 -3.83
CA PRO A 233 -8.83 2.48 -4.84
C PRO A 233 -7.36 2.93 -4.91
N ALA A 234 -6.50 2.09 -5.49
CA ALA A 234 -5.06 2.31 -5.67
C ALA A 234 -4.69 3.72 -6.19
N GLU A 235 -5.52 4.20 -7.10
CA GLU A 235 -5.43 5.48 -7.80
C GLU A 235 -5.38 6.68 -6.85
N GLU A 236 -6.21 6.67 -5.79
CA GLU A 236 -6.32 7.81 -4.88
C GLU A 236 -5.05 8.04 -4.07
N PHE A 237 -4.33 6.96 -3.76
CA PHE A 237 -3.03 7.03 -3.09
C PHE A 237 -1.95 7.54 -4.04
N LEU A 238 -1.98 7.09 -5.30
CA LEU A 238 -1.06 7.48 -6.36
C LEU A 238 -1.11 8.99 -6.64
N VAL A 239 -2.31 9.54 -6.79
CA VAL A 239 -2.53 10.99 -7.02
C VAL A 239 -1.94 11.82 -5.87
N ARG A 240 -1.91 11.27 -4.66
CA ARG A 240 -1.37 11.93 -3.47
C ARG A 240 0.12 11.65 -3.21
N GLY A 241 0.78 10.93 -4.11
CA GLY A 241 2.20 10.59 -3.99
C GLY A 241 2.52 9.63 -2.83
N LEU A 242 1.53 8.89 -2.32
CA LEU A 242 1.73 7.91 -1.25
C LEU A 242 2.39 6.64 -1.81
N LYS A 243 3.46 6.18 -1.13
CA LYS A 243 4.16 4.95 -1.50
C LYS A 243 3.30 3.75 -1.10
N LEU A 244 2.73 3.08 -2.09
CA LEU A 244 1.93 1.88 -1.90
C LEU A 244 2.81 0.64 -1.93
N THR A 245 2.93 -0.05 -0.79
CA THR A 245 3.47 -1.41 -0.71
C THR A 245 2.37 -2.44 -1.03
N PRO A 246 2.73 -3.70 -1.38
CA PRO A 246 1.74 -4.75 -1.66
C PRO A 246 0.76 -5.01 -0.51
N GLU A 247 1.20 -4.76 0.72
CA GLU A 247 0.41 -4.81 1.93
C GLU A 247 0.57 -3.48 2.66
N VAL A 248 -0.56 -2.85 2.98
CA VAL A 248 -0.64 -1.59 3.70
C VAL A 248 -1.47 -1.85 4.95
N VAL A 249 -1.03 -1.39 6.12
CA VAL A 249 -1.86 -1.50 7.33
C VAL A 249 -3.00 -0.48 7.23
N PHE A 250 -4.23 -0.92 7.46
CA PHE A 250 -5.33 -0.02 7.72
C PHE A 250 -5.70 -0.07 9.21
N GLU A 251 -6.08 1.08 9.75
CA GLU A 251 -6.46 1.25 11.14
C GLU A 251 -7.83 1.92 11.21
N VAL A 252 -8.69 1.37 12.06
CA VAL A 252 -9.98 1.97 12.42
C VAL A 252 -9.91 2.32 13.89
N LEU A 253 -10.03 3.61 14.20
CA LEU A 253 -10.12 4.15 15.54
C LEU A 253 -11.52 4.70 15.74
N VAL A 254 -12.23 4.21 16.75
CA VAL A 254 -13.55 4.71 17.14
C VAL A 254 -13.44 5.34 18.51
N ARG A 255 -13.81 6.62 18.61
CA ARG A 255 -13.95 7.33 19.87
C ARG A 255 -15.42 7.61 20.10
N VAL A 256 -15.92 7.32 21.29
CA VAL A 256 -17.31 7.65 21.66
C VAL A 256 -17.33 8.67 22.78
N TYR A 257 -18.38 9.49 22.75
CA TYR A 257 -18.65 10.54 23.70
C TYR A 257 -20.16 10.60 23.97
N GLY A 258 -20.56 10.74 25.22
CA GLY A 258 -21.95 11.00 25.58
C GLY A 258 -22.06 11.59 26.97
N THR A 259 -23.06 12.44 27.18
CA THR A 259 -23.36 13.04 28.48
C THR A 259 -24.75 12.63 28.93
N TYR A 260 -24.85 11.98 30.09
CA TYR A 260 -26.14 11.55 30.65
C TYR A 260 -26.12 11.66 32.19
N ASN A 261 -27.18 12.22 32.78
CA ASN A 261 -27.32 12.37 34.24
C ASN A 261 -26.10 12.99 34.97
N ASN A 262 -25.48 14.03 34.38
CA ASN A 262 -24.24 14.67 34.85
C ASN A 262 -22.97 13.77 34.82
N TYR A 263 -23.05 12.60 34.19
CA TYR A 263 -21.91 11.74 33.89
C TYR A 263 -21.50 11.90 32.44
N THR A 264 -20.20 11.82 32.19
CA THR A 264 -19.67 11.74 30.83
C THR A 264 -19.12 10.35 30.59
N TYR A 265 -19.51 9.80 29.46
CA TYR A 265 -19.15 8.49 28.98
C TYR A 265 -18.19 8.66 27.82
N VAL A 266 -16.97 8.15 27.99
CA VAL A 266 -15.93 8.19 26.97
C VAL A 266 -15.40 6.79 26.74
N GLY A 267 -15.07 6.48 25.50
CA GLY A 267 -14.48 5.19 25.17
C GLY A 267 -13.67 5.29 23.90
N GLN A 268 -12.66 4.43 23.79
CA GLN A 268 -11.85 4.30 22.60
C GLN A 268 -11.66 2.82 22.25
N GLY A 269 -11.88 2.49 20.98
CA GLY A 269 -11.61 1.18 20.42
C GLY A 269 -10.77 1.32 19.16
N MET A 270 -9.86 0.38 18.94
CA MET A 270 -9.00 0.35 17.76
C MET A 270 -8.99 -1.04 17.14
N PHE A 271 -9.05 -1.09 15.81
CA PHE A 271 -8.88 -2.28 15.01
C PHE A 271 -7.80 -2.04 13.96
N ARG A 272 -6.96 -3.04 13.70
CA ARG A 272 -5.95 -3.01 12.65
C ARG A 272 -6.12 -4.23 11.75
N GLY A 273 -5.99 -4.01 10.45
CA GLY A 273 -5.99 -5.07 9.46
C GLY A 273 -5.07 -4.72 8.29
N LEU A 274 -5.11 -5.56 7.26
CA LEU A 274 -4.27 -5.44 6.08
C LEU A 274 -5.10 -5.08 4.85
N LEU A 275 -4.72 -3.97 4.21
CA LEU A 275 -5.19 -3.52 2.93
C LEU A 275 -4.30 -4.11 1.84
N LYS A 276 -4.92 -4.82 0.90
CA LYS A 276 -4.28 -5.43 -0.27
C LYS A 276 -4.79 -4.79 -1.55
N PHE A 277 -3.89 -4.63 -2.52
CA PHE A 277 -4.26 -4.25 -3.87
C PHE A 277 -4.12 -5.47 -4.78
N LEU A 278 -5.19 -5.77 -5.53
CA LEU A 278 -5.12 -6.81 -6.54
C LEU A 278 -4.17 -6.36 -7.64
N LYS A 279 -3.31 -7.28 -8.07
CA LYS A 279 -2.54 -7.09 -9.29
C LYS A 279 -3.51 -6.90 -10.46
N PRO A 280 -3.18 -6.05 -11.42
CA PRO A 280 -4.05 -5.87 -12.55
C PRO A 280 -4.04 -7.14 -13.40
N GLU A 281 -5.19 -7.54 -13.92
CA GLU A 281 -5.26 -8.63 -14.88
C GLU A 281 -5.02 -8.10 -16.29
N LEU A 282 -3.97 -8.63 -16.93
CA LEU A 282 -3.72 -8.50 -18.36
C LEU A 282 -3.90 -9.88 -18.99
N ILE A 283 -4.90 -10.02 -19.85
CA ILE A 283 -5.09 -11.24 -20.64
C ILE A 283 -4.44 -11.01 -22.00
N ILE A 284 -3.46 -11.85 -22.33
CA ILE A 284 -2.72 -11.76 -23.57
C ILE A 284 -3.06 -12.96 -24.44
N THR A 285 -3.65 -12.68 -25.60
CA THR A 285 -4.07 -13.69 -26.55
C THR A 285 -3.28 -13.54 -27.85
N PRO A 286 -2.51 -14.55 -28.27
CA PRO A 286 -1.80 -14.52 -29.55
C PRO A 286 -2.76 -14.75 -30.72
N LYS A 287 -2.52 -14.03 -31.82
CA LYS A 287 -3.17 -14.25 -33.10
C LYS A 287 -2.17 -14.83 -34.09
N VAL A 288 -2.39 -16.07 -34.47
CA VAL A 288 -1.47 -16.84 -35.32
C VAL A 288 -2.15 -17.19 -36.64
N VAL A 289 -1.51 -16.86 -37.75
CA VAL A 289 -1.99 -17.15 -39.11
C VAL A 289 -0.89 -17.89 -39.85
N ASN A 290 -1.19 -19.09 -40.36
CA ASN A 290 -0.24 -19.91 -41.11
C ASN A 290 1.12 -20.13 -40.40
N GLY A 291 1.11 -20.26 -39.07
CA GLY A 291 2.33 -20.45 -38.27
C GLY A 291 3.06 -19.15 -37.87
N LEU A 292 2.65 -18.00 -38.39
CA LEU A 292 3.22 -16.69 -38.05
C LEU A 292 2.40 -15.99 -36.97
N LEU A 293 3.07 -15.47 -35.93
CA LEU A 293 2.45 -14.56 -34.97
C LEU A 293 2.22 -13.21 -35.64
N THR A 294 0.96 -12.89 -35.90
CA THR A 294 0.53 -11.68 -36.63
C THR A 294 0.15 -10.53 -35.70
N SER A 295 -0.37 -10.84 -34.50
CA SER A 295 -0.58 -9.84 -33.46
C SER A 295 -0.69 -10.48 -32.08
N LEU A 296 -0.51 -9.67 -31.04
CA LEU A 296 -0.92 -9.96 -29.67
C LEU A 296 -2.11 -9.07 -29.32
N THR A 297 -3.21 -9.69 -28.88
CA THR A 297 -4.33 -8.96 -28.29
C THR A 297 -4.12 -8.88 -26.78
N ILE A 298 -4.12 -7.67 -26.24
CA ILE A 298 -4.08 -7.41 -24.80
C ILE A 298 -5.46 -6.92 -24.39
N ASN A 299 -6.15 -7.70 -23.57
CA ASN A 299 -7.35 -7.28 -22.88
C ASN A 299 -6.97 -6.88 -21.45
N ALA A 300 -7.16 -5.61 -21.14
CA ALA A 300 -6.70 -5.00 -19.91
C ALA A 300 -7.88 -4.48 -19.08
N SER A 301 -7.95 -4.92 -17.83
CA SER A 301 -8.91 -4.43 -16.83
C SER A 301 -8.26 -3.40 -15.91
N LEU A 302 -7.52 -2.46 -16.49
CA LEU A 302 -6.78 -1.43 -15.76
C LEU A 302 -7.67 -0.23 -15.42
N ASN A 303 -7.56 0.28 -14.19
CA ASN A 303 -8.22 1.52 -13.78
C ASN A 303 -7.29 2.74 -13.85
N THR A 304 -6.00 2.53 -14.18
CA THR A 304 -5.00 3.57 -14.45
C THR A 304 -4.23 3.24 -15.73
N PRO A 305 -3.89 4.21 -16.59
CA PRO A 305 -3.04 3.96 -17.73
C PRO A 305 -1.62 3.58 -17.29
N LEU A 306 -1.09 2.48 -17.82
CA LEU A 306 0.24 1.97 -17.51
C LEU A 306 1.08 1.82 -18.80
N ASN A 307 2.27 2.40 -18.77
CA ASN A 307 3.29 2.14 -19.79
C ASN A 307 3.67 0.66 -19.76
N THR A 308 3.44 -0.03 -20.87
CA THR A 308 3.59 -1.47 -21.01
C THR A 308 4.57 -1.78 -22.13
N SER A 309 5.62 -2.51 -21.79
CA SER A 309 6.64 -2.98 -22.73
C SER A 309 6.47 -4.47 -22.98
N ILE A 310 6.48 -4.86 -24.25
CA ILE A 310 6.31 -6.25 -24.69
C ILE A 310 7.64 -6.73 -25.24
N PHE A 311 8.08 -7.87 -24.74
CA PHE A 311 9.31 -8.53 -25.15
C PHE A 311 8.98 -9.90 -25.74
N ILE A 312 9.71 -10.29 -26.79
CA ILE A 312 9.73 -11.65 -27.32
C ILE A 312 11.16 -12.15 -27.28
N ASP A 313 11.41 -13.24 -26.55
CA ASP A 313 12.76 -13.77 -26.29
C ASP A 313 13.72 -12.66 -25.83
N ASP A 314 13.26 -11.84 -24.87
CA ASP A 314 13.97 -10.68 -24.29
C ASP A 314 14.26 -9.51 -25.26
N VAL A 315 13.75 -9.55 -26.50
CA VAL A 315 13.80 -8.41 -27.44
C VAL A 315 12.55 -7.56 -27.30
N LEU A 316 12.71 -6.26 -27.05
CA LEU A 316 11.61 -5.29 -27.01
C LEU A 316 10.97 -5.19 -28.40
N VAL A 317 9.69 -5.56 -28.52
CA VAL A 317 8.94 -5.52 -29.79
C VAL A 317 7.93 -4.39 -29.85
N SER A 318 7.44 -3.92 -28.70
CA SER A 318 6.50 -2.81 -28.62
C SER A 318 6.49 -2.16 -27.25
N SER A 319 6.16 -0.87 -27.21
CA SER A 319 5.89 -0.12 -25.99
C SER A 319 4.63 0.71 -26.22
N LEU A 320 3.65 0.57 -25.34
CA LEU A 320 2.36 1.26 -25.43
C LEU A 320 1.80 1.58 -24.05
N GLU A 321 1.01 2.64 -23.96
CA GLU A 321 0.21 2.94 -22.79
C GLU A 321 -1.07 2.09 -22.83
N VAL A 322 -1.23 1.20 -21.86
CA VAL A 322 -2.39 0.30 -21.76
C VAL A 322 -3.30 0.81 -20.65
N PHE A 323 -4.58 0.95 -20.97
CA PHE A 323 -5.67 1.32 -20.06
C PHE A 323 -6.81 0.29 -20.17
N ARG A 324 -7.98 0.56 -19.59
CA ARG A 324 -9.15 -0.31 -19.75
C ARG A 324 -9.50 -0.47 -21.24
N GLY A 325 -9.46 -1.70 -21.75
CA GLY A 325 -9.91 -2.01 -23.10
C GLY A 325 -9.09 -3.08 -23.82
N PHE A 326 -9.22 -3.08 -25.15
CA PHE A 326 -8.57 -4.02 -26.05
C PHE A 326 -7.50 -3.32 -26.89
N TYR A 327 -6.30 -3.89 -26.89
CA TYR A 327 -5.16 -3.39 -27.65
C TYR A 327 -4.66 -4.50 -28.56
N GLU A 328 -4.57 -4.23 -29.87
CA GLU A 328 -3.94 -5.14 -30.81
C GLU A 328 -2.53 -4.63 -31.12
N VAL A 329 -1.53 -5.42 -30.80
CA VAL A 329 -0.12 -5.12 -31.10
C VAL A 329 0.28 -5.94 -32.32
N PRO A 330 0.44 -5.32 -33.50
CA PRO A 330 0.83 -6.04 -34.70
C PRO A 330 2.27 -6.54 -34.56
N LEU A 331 2.49 -7.79 -34.98
CA LEU A 331 3.77 -8.46 -34.94
C LEU A 331 4.01 -9.19 -36.26
N ASN A 332 5.27 -9.51 -36.52
CA ASN A 332 5.63 -10.35 -37.65
C ASN A 332 6.78 -11.27 -37.24
N THR A 333 6.46 -12.23 -36.37
CA THR A 333 7.45 -13.13 -35.76
C THR A 333 7.09 -14.58 -36.05
N ASP A 334 8.06 -15.33 -36.56
CA ASP A 334 7.92 -16.77 -36.73
C ASP A 334 7.95 -17.50 -35.37
N LEU A 335 6.94 -18.34 -35.13
CA LEU A 335 6.79 -19.13 -33.90
C LEU A 335 7.45 -20.51 -33.99
N SER A 336 8.08 -20.86 -35.12
CA SER A 336 8.67 -22.18 -35.40
C SER A 336 9.58 -22.74 -34.30
N SER A 337 10.28 -21.88 -33.54
CA SER A 337 11.17 -22.27 -32.43
C SER A 337 10.50 -22.39 -31.06
N GLY A 338 9.21 -22.05 -30.94
CA GLY A 338 8.60 -21.65 -29.67
C GLY A 338 9.16 -20.30 -29.21
N LYS A 339 8.29 -19.42 -28.72
CA LYS A 339 8.66 -18.04 -28.34
C LYS A 339 8.14 -17.72 -26.95
N LEU A 340 8.93 -16.99 -26.17
CA LEU A 340 8.52 -16.52 -24.85
C LEU A 340 8.12 -15.05 -24.95
N VAL A 341 6.85 -14.76 -24.70
CA VAL A 341 6.34 -13.40 -24.62
C VAL A 341 6.39 -12.96 -23.18
N LYS A 342 7.10 -11.87 -22.90
CA LYS A 342 7.14 -11.24 -21.59
C LYS A 342 6.56 -9.84 -21.71
N VAL A 343 5.52 -9.56 -20.93
CA VAL A 343 4.93 -8.22 -20.84
C VAL A 343 5.28 -7.63 -19.51
N VAL A 344 5.85 -6.43 -19.53
CA VAL A 344 6.34 -5.71 -18.37
C VAL A 344 5.66 -4.35 -18.33
N THR A 345 4.94 -4.06 -17.26
CA THR A 345 4.44 -2.71 -17.01
C THR A 345 5.45 -1.93 -16.19
N GLU A 346 5.59 -0.63 -16.47
CA GLU A 346 6.32 0.28 -15.58
C GLU A 346 5.74 0.21 -14.17
N GLY A 347 6.63 0.26 -13.17
CA GLY A 347 6.21 0.33 -11.79
C GLY A 347 5.62 1.70 -11.46
N ARG A 348 4.29 1.80 -11.43
CA ARG A 348 3.58 2.94 -10.86
C ARG A 348 2.63 2.46 -9.76
N GLY A 349 2.86 2.93 -8.53
CA GLY A 349 1.98 2.65 -7.39
C GLY A 349 1.95 1.18 -6.96
N PRO A 350 0.78 0.64 -6.56
CA PRO A 350 0.67 -0.68 -5.94
C PRO A 350 0.94 -1.83 -6.91
N TYR A 351 0.95 -1.54 -8.22
CA TYR A 351 1.14 -2.56 -9.23
C TYR A 351 2.59 -3.04 -9.32
N LEU A 352 3.55 -2.31 -8.72
CA LEU A 352 4.99 -2.51 -8.88
C LEU A 352 5.35 -2.73 -10.37
N SER A 353 6.61 -2.99 -10.70
CA SER A 353 6.90 -3.52 -12.04
C SER A 353 6.30 -4.92 -12.12
N SER A 354 5.12 -5.06 -12.71
CA SER A 354 4.50 -6.36 -12.92
C SER A 354 4.99 -6.93 -14.24
N SER A 355 5.35 -8.22 -14.22
CA SER A 355 5.74 -8.96 -15.42
C SER A 355 4.89 -10.21 -15.56
N TRP A 356 4.34 -10.41 -16.75
CA TRP A 356 3.65 -11.63 -17.14
C TRP A 356 4.45 -12.33 -18.22
N THR A 357 4.62 -13.63 -18.08
CA THR A 357 5.37 -14.44 -19.03
C THR A 357 4.46 -15.51 -19.61
N TYR A 358 4.33 -15.52 -20.93
CA TYR A 358 3.51 -16.45 -21.69
C TYR A 358 4.42 -17.23 -22.65
N LYS A 359 4.35 -18.55 -22.60
CA LYS A 359 5.00 -19.40 -23.57
C LYS A 359 4.07 -19.60 -24.76
N LEU A 360 4.44 -19.09 -25.92
CA LEU A 360 3.75 -19.39 -27.17
C LEU A 360 4.20 -20.78 -27.63
N LEU A 361 3.27 -21.72 -27.58
CA LEU A 361 3.45 -23.03 -28.18
C LEU A 361 3.32 -22.87 -29.70
N THR A 362 4.18 -23.57 -30.43
CA THR A 362 4.06 -23.72 -31.88
C THR A 362 2.65 -24.21 -32.18
N PRO A 363 1.87 -23.56 -33.06
CA PRO A 363 0.61 -24.14 -33.48
C PRO A 363 0.89 -25.52 -34.06
N THR A 364 0.23 -26.55 -33.53
CA THR A 364 0.15 -27.84 -34.20
C THR A 364 -0.36 -27.57 -35.61
N LYS A 365 0.40 -28.01 -36.62
CA LYS A 365 0.00 -27.85 -38.04
C LYS A 365 -1.47 -28.26 -38.19
N PRO A 366 -2.31 -27.49 -38.90
CA PRO A 366 -3.68 -27.91 -39.14
C PRO A 366 -3.65 -29.28 -39.82
N GLU A 367 -4.43 -30.24 -39.31
CA GLU A 367 -4.69 -31.50 -40.03
C GLU A 367 -5.27 -31.14 -41.39
N VAL A 368 -4.48 -31.35 -42.45
CA VAL A 368 -4.96 -31.17 -43.82
C VAL A 368 -5.85 -32.37 -44.13
N ASN A 369 -7.17 -32.22 -43.99
CA ASN A 369 -8.13 -33.20 -44.46
C ASN A 369 -8.23 -33.11 -45.99
N VAL A 370 -7.58 -34.03 -46.70
CA VAL A 370 -7.71 -34.17 -48.15
C VAL A 370 -8.96 -34.98 -48.46
N TYR A 371 -9.97 -34.36 -49.08
CA TYR A 371 -11.16 -35.05 -49.58
C TYR A 371 -10.86 -35.62 -50.96
N VAL A 372 -10.77 -36.94 -51.09
CA VAL A 372 -10.68 -37.62 -52.40
C VAL A 372 -12.10 -37.92 -52.87
N GLY A 373 -12.56 -37.21 -53.91
CA GLY A 373 -13.87 -37.47 -54.53
C GLY A 373 -13.88 -38.78 -55.35
N ASN A 374 -14.96 -39.57 -55.20
CA ASN A 374 -15.34 -40.78 -55.94
C ASN A 374 -14.24 -41.49 -56.78
N LEU A 375 -13.61 -42.49 -56.18
CA LEU A 375 -12.72 -43.41 -56.87
C LEU A 375 -13.52 -44.65 -57.34
N ILE A 376 -13.68 -44.85 -58.65
CA ILE A 376 -14.38 -46.02 -59.22
C ILE A 376 -13.35 -47.06 -59.64
N LEU A 377 -13.32 -48.21 -58.95
CA LEU A 377 -12.52 -49.38 -59.31
C LEU A 377 -13.40 -50.41 -60.03
N ILE A 378 -13.06 -50.78 -61.27
CA ILE A 378 -13.78 -51.81 -62.04
C ILE A 378 -13.02 -53.15 -61.91
N PRO A 379 -13.68 -54.30 -61.64
CA PRO A 379 -13.03 -55.61 -61.46
C PRO A 379 -12.16 -56.08 -62.66
N PRO A 380 -11.16 -56.98 -62.47
CA PRO A 380 -10.95 -57.86 -61.32
C PRO A 380 -9.64 -57.53 -60.57
N PHE A 381 -9.66 -56.50 -59.72
CA PHE A 381 -8.53 -56.22 -58.83
C PHE A 381 -9.03 -56.10 -57.39
N ASN A 382 -8.68 -57.07 -56.54
CA ASN A 382 -8.73 -56.93 -55.09
C ASN A 382 -7.35 -56.43 -54.63
N THR A 383 -7.15 -55.11 -54.60
CA THR A 383 -5.86 -54.53 -54.18
C THR A 383 -6.09 -53.45 -53.12
N SER A 384 -5.25 -53.43 -52.08
CA SER A 384 -5.26 -52.40 -51.04
C SER A 384 -4.72 -51.08 -51.58
N LEU A 385 -5.50 -50.01 -51.46
CA LEU A 385 -5.11 -48.66 -51.86
C LEU A 385 -4.45 -47.96 -50.67
N THR A 386 -3.22 -47.46 -50.87
CA THR A 386 -2.44 -46.79 -49.82
C THR A 386 -2.15 -45.37 -50.26
N LEU A 387 -2.54 -44.38 -49.47
CA LEU A 387 -2.39 -42.96 -49.78
C LEU A 387 -1.33 -42.36 -48.85
N ASN A 388 -0.18 -41.97 -49.40
CA ASN A 388 0.91 -41.36 -48.64
C ASN A 388 1.00 -39.86 -48.97
N VAL A 389 0.88 -39.01 -47.96
CA VAL A 389 0.98 -37.56 -48.10
C VAL A 389 2.41 -37.12 -47.76
N GLY A 390 3.18 -36.69 -48.77
CA GLY A 390 4.52 -36.13 -48.61
C GLY A 390 4.53 -34.67 -48.13
N THR A 391 5.63 -34.22 -47.52
CA THR A 391 5.69 -32.96 -46.76
C THR A 391 6.07 -31.69 -47.53
N THR A 392 6.44 -31.74 -48.82
CA THR A 392 6.35 -30.65 -49.85
C THR A 392 7.20 -30.98 -51.11
N PRO A 393 6.73 -30.68 -52.34
CA PRO A 393 5.36 -30.30 -52.67
C PRO A 393 4.41 -31.47 -52.32
N TYR A 394 3.14 -31.17 -52.10
CA TYR A 394 2.14 -32.20 -51.80
C TYR A 394 1.92 -33.06 -53.05
N ILE A 395 2.61 -34.21 -53.12
CA ILE A 395 2.46 -35.18 -54.22
C ILE A 395 1.50 -36.26 -53.74
N LEU A 396 0.35 -36.38 -54.41
CA LEU A 396 -0.53 -37.53 -54.25
C LEU A 396 0.03 -38.66 -55.11
N LYS A 397 0.68 -39.65 -54.48
CA LYS A 397 1.10 -40.88 -55.16
C LYS A 397 0.03 -41.95 -55.00
N LEU A 398 -0.47 -42.46 -56.13
CA LEU A 398 -1.38 -43.59 -56.15
C LEU A 398 -0.64 -44.79 -56.74
N SER A 399 -0.47 -45.84 -55.94
CA SER A 399 0.17 -47.09 -56.39
C SER A 399 -0.86 -48.19 -56.56
N VAL A 400 -0.89 -48.78 -57.75
CA VAL A 400 -1.69 -49.98 -58.06
C VAL A 400 -0.74 -51.03 -58.62
N CYS A 401 -0.63 -52.18 -57.95
CA CYS A 401 0.19 -53.33 -58.39
C CYS A 401 1.65 -52.99 -58.79
N GLY A 402 2.31 -52.09 -58.05
CA GLY A 402 3.72 -51.75 -58.27
C GLY A 402 3.98 -50.74 -59.39
N TYR A 403 2.95 -50.19 -60.03
CA TYR A 403 3.06 -49.04 -60.91
C TYR A 403 2.75 -47.75 -60.14
N GLU A 404 3.67 -46.78 -60.20
CA GLU A 404 3.49 -45.44 -59.63
C GLU A 404 2.87 -44.50 -60.69
N PHE A 405 1.74 -43.90 -60.36
CA PHE A 405 1.21 -42.77 -61.10
C PHE A 405 1.50 -41.49 -60.31
N GLU A 406 2.29 -40.59 -60.91
CA GLU A 406 2.52 -39.24 -60.40
C GLU A 406 1.69 -38.25 -61.22
N GLU A 407 0.72 -37.61 -60.57
CA GLU A 407 0.11 -36.41 -61.13
C GLU A 407 0.51 -35.22 -60.25
N LEU A 408 1.17 -34.25 -60.88
CA LEU A 408 1.62 -33.04 -60.21
C LEU A 408 0.39 -32.15 -59.99
N VAL A 409 -0.16 -32.15 -58.77
CA VAL A 409 -1.27 -31.25 -58.43
C VAL A 409 -0.72 -29.83 -58.37
N ASN A 410 -0.79 -29.12 -59.49
CA ASN A 410 -0.50 -27.69 -59.52
C ASN A 410 -1.57 -26.99 -58.70
N SER A 411 -1.14 -26.23 -57.70
CA SER A 411 -1.99 -25.48 -56.79
C SER A 411 -2.77 -24.40 -57.53
N SER A 412 -3.93 -24.76 -58.06
CA SER A 412 -4.99 -23.81 -58.40
C SER A 412 -6.24 -24.14 -57.59
N LEU A 413 -6.11 -24.15 -56.26
CA LEU A 413 -7.24 -24.00 -55.37
C LEU A 413 -7.56 -22.51 -55.28
N LYS A 414 -8.43 -22.05 -56.19
CA LYS A 414 -9.19 -20.82 -55.97
C LYS A 414 -10.09 -21.04 -54.75
N SER A 415 -10.07 -20.02 -53.88
CA SER A 415 -10.94 -19.79 -52.72
C SER A 415 -12.32 -20.46 -52.78
N LEU A 416 -12.65 -21.19 -51.72
CA LEU A 416 -14.01 -21.35 -51.21
C LEU A 416 -13.98 -21.14 -49.70
#